data_AF-A0A834H693-F1
#
_entry.id   AF-A0A834H693-F1
#
_cell.length_a   1.000
_cell.length_b   1.000
_cell.length_c   1.000
_cell.angle_alpha   90.00
_cell.angle_beta   90.00
_cell.angle_gamma   90.00
#
_symmetry.space_group_name_H-M   'P 1'
#
loop_
_entity.id
_entity.type
_entity.pdbx_description
1 polymer ?
#
loop_
_entity_poly.entity_id
_entity_poly.type
_entity_poly.pdbx_seq_one_letter_code
_entity_poly.pdbx_strand_id
1 'polypeptide(L)'
;MPWRRGKARRTFSATGVVAKRRSPKHAVLEKQSYMLIGRHDIENLMGLDPASACLPNSLGPPNMENNASDAEGVEVELEISDLLMNLRPIKQENLIRDDNKLILLASLSDSLEYVADSIERQEVVTVNVTVRSTEILDLCSQMHPIGPELMLGKACTRAANQVEENNNQKNPHHARMSSAPPKDLVSFAEEYRKLAIDCLKVLRVEMQLETIFNLQEMTNREYLEDQDAEEPDDFIISLTAQITRRDEQMAPFVAGIKRNYIFGGICSVAANVSIKALADMKSINLFGVQQICRNSIALEQALAAISSIDGEAVQLRLDRVRTYYELLNMPFEALLAFIIEHEHLFTAAEYSSLLKAQVPGRDIPVDAQDRVTQILSH
;
A
#
# COMPACT_ATOMS: atom_id res chain seq x y z
N MET A 1 -65.90 -28.51 -1.20
CA MET A 1 -65.53 -28.51 0.23
C MET A 1 -64.02 -28.29 0.38
N PRO A 2 -63.58 -27.68 1.50
CA PRO A 2 -62.42 -26.80 1.57
C PRO A 2 -61.24 -27.41 2.37
N TRP A 3 -60.08 -26.75 2.27
CA TRP A 3 -59.08 -26.52 3.35
C TRP A 3 -58.57 -27.70 4.19
N ARG A 4 -57.25 -27.85 4.26
CA ARG A 4 -56.50 -27.84 5.55
C ARG A 4 -55.00 -27.63 5.37
N ARG A 5 -54.52 -26.51 5.93
CA ARG A 5 -53.12 -26.27 6.32
C ARG A 5 -52.76 -27.21 7.48
N GLY A 6 -51.56 -27.76 7.47
CA GLY A 6 -50.98 -28.54 8.58
C GLY A 6 -49.47 -28.28 8.69
N LYS A 7 -49.08 -27.68 9.82
CA LYS A 7 -47.76 -27.15 10.17
C LYS A 7 -46.67 -28.23 10.23
N ALA A 8 -45.55 -28.03 9.56
CA ALA A 8 -44.29 -28.70 9.90
C ALA A 8 -43.48 -27.79 10.84
N ARG A 9 -43.55 -28.08 12.14
CA ARG A 9 -42.55 -27.62 13.11
C ARG A 9 -41.25 -28.34 12.80
N ARG A 10 -40.19 -27.61 12.42
CA ARG A 10 -38.82 -28.09 12.60
C ARG A 10 -38.16 -27.22 13.66
N THR A 11 -37.78 -27.91 14.71
CA THR A 11 -37.05 -27.48 15.89
C THR A 11 -35.75 -26.80 15.50
N PHE A 12 -35.62 -25.52 15.83
CA PHE A 12 -34.35 -24.80 15.84
C PHE A 12 -33.53 -25.32 17.02
N SER A 13 -32.48 -26.10 16.77
CA SER A 13 -31.46 -26.37 17.78
C SER A 13 -30.52 -25.18 17.86
N ALA A 14 -30.60 -24.46 18.97
CA ALA A 14 -29.67 -23.41 19.33
C ALA A 14 -28.30 -24.02 19.67
N THR A 15 -27.42 -24.09 18.68
CA THR A 15 -25.97 -24.10 18.91
C THR A 15 -25.46 -22.76 18.43
N GLY A 16 -25.42 -21.80 19.37
CA GLY A 16 -24.83 -20.50 19.17
C GLY A 16 -23.34 -20.65 18.89
N VAL A 17 -22.97 -20.58 17.62
CA VAL A 17 -21.61 -20.27 17.21
C VAL A 17 -21.41 -18.81 17.59
N VAL A 18 -20.76 -18.59 18.73
CA VAL A 18 -20.17 -17.30 19.08
C VAL A 18 -19.20 -16.97 17.96
N ALA A 19 -19.64 -16.12 17.02
CA ALA A 19 -18.77 -15.51 16.03
C ALA A 19 -17.76 -14.66 16.81
N LYS A 20 -16.61 -15.27 17.10
CA LYS A 20 -15.45 -14.61 17.69
C LYS A 20 -15.06 -13.51 16.72
N ARG A 21 -15.44 -12.26 17.03
CA ARG A 21 -14.96 -11.07 16.31
C ARG A 21 -13.44 -11.13 16.31
N ARG A 22 -12.83 -11.59 15.21
CA ARG A 22 -11.38 -11.51 15.00
C ARG A 22 -11.04 -10.02 15.02
N SER A 23 -10.01 -9.64 15.75
CA SER A 23 -9.54 -8.25 15.76
C SER A 23 -9.17 -7.82 14.33
N PRO A 24 -9.34 -6.54 13.95
CA PRO A 24 -8.96 -6.05 12.62
C PRO A 24 -7.54 -6.44 12.23
N LYS A 25 -6.60 -6.41 13.19
CA LYS A 25 -5.23 -6.91 13.05
C LYS A 25 -5.20 -8.34 12.50
N HIS A 26 -5.89 -9.29 13.15
CA HIS A 26 -5.91 -10.71 12.74
C HIS A 26 -6.53 -10.98 11.36
N ALA A 27 -7.34 -10.07 10.80
CA ALA A 27 -7.93 -10.21 9.48
C ALA A 27 -7.02 -9.71 8.35
N VAL A 28 -5.97 -8.94 8.68
CA VAL A 28 -4.98 -8.38 7.75
C VAL A 28 -3.70 -9.23 7.73
N LEU A 29 -3.36 -9.91 8.83
CA LEU A 29 -2.16 -10.76 8.92
C LEU A 29 -2.09 -11.89 7.87
N GLU A 30 -3.24 -12.37 7.40
CA GLU A 30 -3.34 -13.45 6.41
C GLU A 30 -3.23 -12.94 4.95
N LYS A 31 -3.04 -11.63 4.75
CA LYS A 31 -3.06 -10.98 3.42
C LYS A 31 -1.66 -10.78 2.86
N GLN A 32 -1.58 -10.74 1.52
CA GLN A 32 -0.30 -10.75 0.81
C GLN A 32 0.51 -9.48 1.12
N SER A 33 -0.11 -8.30 1.17
CA SER A 33 0.54 -7.06 1.59
C SER A 33 1.23 -7.16 2.95
N TYR A 34 0.57 -7.75 3.95
CA TYR A 34 1.16 -7.94 5.28
C TYR A 34 2.35 -8.92 5.27
N MET A 35 2.25 -10.02 4.51
CA MET A 35 3.36 -10.97 4.38
C MET A 35 4.56 -10.37 3.66
N LEU A 36 4.32 -9.50 2.66
CA LEU A 36 5.38 -8.89 1.85
C LEU A 36 6.20 -7.88 2.64
N ILE A 37 5.56 -7.03 3.47
CA ILE A 37 6.31 -6.05 4.27
C ILE A 37 7.25 -6.69 5.30
N GLY A 38 7.04 -7.96 5.65
CA GLY A 38 7.93 -8.74 6.52
C GLY A 38 9.09 -9.42 5.78
N ARG A 39 9.15 -9.33 4.44
CA ARG A 39 10.28 -9.85 3.68
C ARG A 39 11.42 -8.83 3.69
N HIS A 40 12.63 -9.30 3.97
CA HIS A 40 13.80 -8.43 4.13
C HIS A 40 14.18 -7.68 2.85
N ASP A 41 14.05 -8.30 1.68
CA ASP A 41 14.33 -7.68 0.39
C ASP A 41 13.39 -6.49 0.12
N ILE A 42 12.09 -6.68 0.33
CA ILE A 42 11.08 -5.62 0.19
C ILE A 42 11.26 -4.55 1.25
N GLU A 43 11.47 -4.94 2.52
CA GLU A 43 11.66 -3.98 3.62
C GLU A 43 12.86 -3.06 3.37
N ASN A 44 13.97 -3.60 2.86
CA ASN A 44 15.15 -2.82 2.50
C ASN A 44 14.86 -1.84 1.36
N LEU A 45 14.25 -2.32 0.26
CA LEU A 45 13.90 -1.45 -0.88
C LEU A 45 12.92 -0.34 -0.47
N MET A 46 11.89 -0.67 0.30
CA MET A 46 10.98 0.33 0.85
C MET A 46 11.69 1.32 1.78
N GLY A 47 12.78 0.94 2.45
CA GLY A 47 13.60 1.84 3.25
C GLY A 47 14.45 2.81 2.42
N LEU A 48 14.79 2.44 1.18
CA LEU A 48 15.56 3.26 0.23
C LEU A 48 14.66 4.15 -0.64
N ASP A 49 13.38 3.78 -0.77
CA ASP A 49 12.38 4.53 -1.51
C ASP A 49 12.28 5.99 -1.01
N PRO A 50 12.48 7.00 -1.88
CA PRO A 50 12.37 8.42 -1.49
C PRO A 50 11.02 8.78 -0.85
N ALA A 51 9.94 8.08 -1.22
CA ALA A 51 8.63 8.30 -0.61
C ALA A 51 8.64 8.01 0.91
N SER A 52 9.54 7.14 1.38
CA SER A 52 9.68 6.80 2.80
C SER A 52 10.31 7.93 3.64
N ALA A 53 10.77 9.03 3.04
CA ALA A 53 11.28 10.19 3.77
C ALA A 53 10.25 10.79 4.75
N CYS A 54 8.95 10.58 4.53
CA CYS A 54 7.91 11.02 5.45
C CYS A 54 7.70 10.10 6.67
N LEU A 55 8.37 8.94 6.70
CA LEU A 55 8.26 7.96 7.79
C LEU A 55 9.40 8.17 8.80
N PRO A 56 9.12 8.22 10.11
CA PRO A 56 10.17 8.36 11.10
C PRO A 56 11.10 7.14 11.10
N ASN A 57 12.41 7.36 11.25
CA ASN A 57 13.49 6.37 11.16
C ASN A 57 13.73 5.73 9.77
N SER A 58 13.33 6.37 8.68
CA SER A 58 13.85 5.99 7.35
C SER A 58 15.38 6.11 7.35
N LEU A 59 16.08 5.15 6.74
CA LEU A 59 17.56 5.06 6.71
C LEU A 59 18.24 6.22 5.94
N GLY A 60 17.47 7.22 5.49
CA GLY A 60 17.97 8.45 4.90
C GLY A 60 18.49 9.43 5.97
N PRO A 61 19.69 10.02 5.79
CA PRO A 61 20.22 10.97 6.76
C PRO A 61 19.30 12.21 6.88
N PRO A 62 19.04 12.73 8.10
CA PRO A 62 18.13 13.86 8.31
C PRO A 62 18.72 15.22 7.89
N ASN A 63 19.85 15.23 7.18
CA ASN A 63 20.54 16.42 6.69
C ASN A 63 21.46 16.03 5.52
N MET A 64 20.91 15.92 4.32
CA MET A 64 21.63 16.23 3.08
C MET A 64 20.63 16.84 2.11
N GLU A 65 20.97 18.02 1.62
CA GLU A 65 20.24 18.77 0.61
C GLU A 65 19.82 17.86 -0.56
N ASN A 66 18.52 17.92 -0.92
CA ASN A 66 17.90 17.67 -2.23
C ASN A 66 18.84 17.29 -3.39
N ASN A 67 19.51 16.14 -3.34
CA ASN A 67 20.34 15.62 -4.42
C ASN A 67 20.42 14.08 -4.40
N ALA A 68 19.42 13.38 -3.83
CA ALA A 68 19.12 12.05 -4.37
C ALA A 68 18.67 12.32 -5.81
N SER A 69 19.46 11.91 -6.79
CA SER A 69 19.09 12.17 -8.18
C SER A 69 17.72 11.53 -8.42
N ASP A 70 16.82 12.25 -9.11
CA ASP A 70 15.49 11.75 -9.46
C ASP A 70 15.57 10.34 -10.12
N ALA A 71 16.69 10.08 -10.82
CA ALA A 71 17.03 8.79 -11.41
C ALA A 71 17.21 7.64 -10.40
N GLU A 72 17.91 7.85 -9.28
CA GLU A 72 18.09 6.81 -8.24
C GLU A 72 16.77 6.45 -7.57
N GLY A 73 15.90 7.45 -7.33
CA GLY A 73 14.57 7.23 -6.79
C GLY A 73 13.67 6.43 -7.72
N VAL A 74 13.71 6.75 -9.01
CA VAL A 74 12.98 6.02 -10.05
C VAL A 74 13.46 4.56 -10.16
N GLU A 75 14.76 4.30 -10.03
CA GLU A 75 15.33 2.95 -10.06
C GLU A 75 14.79 2.07 -8.91
N VAL A 76 14.80 2.57 -7.67
CA VAL A 76 14.26 1.83 -6.51
C VAL A 76 12.77 1.49 -6.68
N GLU A 77 11.97 2.44 -7.16
CA GLU A 77 10.55 2.18 -7.40
C GLU A 77 10.30 1.15 -8.49
N LEU A 78 11.13 1.14 -9.55
CA LEU A 78 11.07 0.13 -10.60
C LEU A 78 11.44 -1.25 -10.05
N GLU A 79 12.46 -1.37 -9.20
CA GLU A 79 12.82 -2.64 -8.55
C GLU A 79 11.69 -3.19 -7.67
N ILE A 80 11.06 -2.33 -6.85
CA ILE A 80 9.88 -2.72 -6.05
C ILE A 80 8.77 -3.20 -6.98
N SER A 81 8.47 -2.43 -8.03
CA SER A 81 7.44 -2.77 -9.02
C SER A 81 7.70 -4.13 -9.67
N ASP A 82 8.95 -4.42 -10.05
CA ASP A 82 9.37 -5.70 -10.64
C ASP A 82 9.20 -6.87 -9.68
N LEU A 83 9.57 -6.68 -8.41
CA LEU A 83 9.41 -7.69 -7.39
C LEU A 83 7.93 -8.02 -7.16
N LEU A 84 7.06 -7.00 -7.09
CA LEU A 84 5.61 -7.20 -6.96
C LEU A 84 5.01 -7.86 -8.21
N MET A 85 5.49 -7.51 -9.40
CA MET A 85 5.05 -8.09 -10.67
C MET A 85 5.37 -9.58 -10.82
N ASN A 86 6.45 -10.04 -10.19
CA ASN A 86 6.82 -11.46 -10.13
C ASN A 86 5.87 -12.31 -9.27
N LEU A 87 4.91 -11.68 -8.59
CA LEU A 87 3.87 -12.37 -7.79
C LEU A 87 2.63 -12.74 -8.63
N ARG A 88 2.57 -12.36 -9.91
CA ARG A 88 1.44 -12.65 -10.79
C ARG A 88 1.29 -14.17 -11.04
N PRO A 89 0.05 -14.66 -11.26
CA PRO A 89 -1.21 -13.92 -11.22
C PRO A 89 -1.60 -13.57 -9.78
N ILE A 90 -1.92 -12.31 -9.52
CA ILE A 90 -2.44 -11.90 -8.22
C ILE A 90 -3.89 -12.37 -8.16
N LYS A 91 -4.24 -13.07 -7.09
CA LYS A 91 -5.60 -13.56 -6.87
C LYS A 91 -6.37 -12.64 -5.97
N GLN A 92 -7.68 -12.54 -6.22
CA GLN A 92 -8.58 -11.67 -5.48
C GLN A 92 -8.59 -11.96 -3.97
N GLU A 93 -8.45 -13.22 -3.55
CA GLU A 93 -8.40 -13.64 -2.15
C GLU A 93 -7.16 -13.14 -1.39
N ASN A 94 -6.09 -12.77 -2.09
CA ASN A 94 -4.85 -12.31 -1.49
C ASN A 94 -4.92 -10.82 -1.07
N LEU A 95 -5.88 -10.08 -1.63
CA LEU A 95 -6.08 -8.64 -1.41
C LEU A 95 -7.07 -8.37 -0.27
N ILE A 96 -6.99 -7.16 0.28
CA ILE A 96 -7.89 -6.57 1.26
C ILE A 96 -9.02 -5.86 0.51
N ARG A 97 -10.08 -6.62 0.21
CA ARG A 97 -11.25 -6.12 -0.54
C ARG A 97 -12.19 -5.20 0.23
N ASP A 98 -12.12 -5.24 1.55
CA ASP A 98 -13.02 -4.47 2.42
C ASP A 98 -12.37 -3.13 2.73
N ASP A 99 -12.86 -2.06 2.09
CA ASP A 99 -12.34 -0.70 2.27
C ASP A 99 -12.37 -0.27 3.75
N ASN A 100 -13.33 -0.76 4.55
CA ASN A 100 -13.36 -0.46 5.98
C ASN A 100 -12.10 -0.97 6.70
N LYS A 101 -11.51 -2.08 6.26
CA LYS A 101 -10.27 -2.60 6.85
C LYS A 101 -9.08 -1.71 6.51
N LEU A 102 -9.05 -1.14 5.31
CA LEU A 102 -8.00 -0.19 4.90
C LEU A 102 -8.13 1.12 5.69
N ILE A 103 -9.35 1.63 5.86
CA ILE A 103 -9.61 2.80 6.71
C ILE A 103 -9.22 2.53 8.16
N LEU A 104 -9.54 1.35 8.70
CA LEU A 104 -9.13 0.96 10.05
C LEU A 104 -7.61 0.87 10.20
N LEU A 105 -6.88 0.42 9.18
CA LEU A 105 -5.40 0.43 9.18
C LEU A 105 -4.86 1.87 9.18
N ALA A 106 -5.44 2.74 8.37
CA ALA A 106 -5.10 4.16 8.34
C ALA A 106 -5.33 4.84 9.70
N SER A 107 -6.52 4.68 10.27
CA SER A 107 -6.86 5.20 11.60
C SER A 107 -6.01 4.60 12.71
N LEU A 108 -5.67 3.31 12.61
CA LEU A 108 -4.78 2.65 13.56
C LEU A 108 -3.36 3.23 13.47
N SER A 109 -2.85 3.50 12.27
CA SER A 109 -1.55 4.16 12.09
C SER A 109 -1.50 5.50 12.83
N ASP A 110 -2.48 6.36 12.59
CA ASP A 110 -2.58 7.68 13.23
C ASP A 110 -2.69 7.59 14.75
N SER A 111 -3.55 6.69 15.25
CA SER A 111 -3.73 6.48 16.69
C SER A 111 -2.47 5.96 17.38
N LEU A 112 -1.73 5.06 16.74
CA LEU A 112 -0.49 4.50 17.29
C LEU A 112 0.63 5.53 17.34
N GLU A 113 0.74 6.37 16.30
CA GLU A 113 1.68 7.49 16.29
C GLU A 113 1.35 8.51 17.38
N TYR A 114 0.08 8.88 17.53
CA TYR A 114 -0.35 9.76 18.62
C TYR A 114 -0.01 9.20 20.00
N VAL A 115 -0.21 7.89 20.21
CA VAL A 115 0.14 7.23 21.48
C VAL A 115 1.66 7.24 21.70
N ALA A 116 2.46 6.92 20.69
CA ALA A 116 3.92 6.96 20.77
C ALA A 116 4.43 8.37 21.15
N ASP A 117 3.93 9.39 20.47
CA ASP A 117 4.29 10.78 20.73
C ASP A 117 3.82 11.25 22.12
N SER A 118 2.67 10.75 22.58
CA SER A 118 2.15 11.05 23.92
C SER A 118 3.03 10.46 25.02
N ILE A 119 3.56 9.24 24.82
CA ILE A 119 4.48 8.59 25.76
C ILE A 119 5.79 9.40 25.85
N GLU A 120 6.38 9.76 24.72
CA GLU A 120 7.62 10.56 24.69
C GLU A 120 7.44 11.95 25.31
N ARG A 121 6.31 12.61 25.05
CA ARG A 121 6.01 13.91 25.67
C ARG A 121 5.84 13.79 27.18
N GLN A 122 5.22 12.73 27.68
CA GLN A 122 5.07 12.50 29.11
C GLN A 122 6.40 12.22 29.79
N GLU A 123 7.34 11.55 29.12
CA GLU A 123 8.73 11.41 29.60
C GLU A 123 9.49 12.73 29.60
N VAL A 124 9.41 13.54 28.53
CA VAL A 124 10.04 14.88 28.50
C VAL A 124 9.49 15.75 29.64
N VAL A 125 8.19 15.65 29.94
CA VAL A 125 7.59 16.33 31.08
C VAL A 125 8.06 15.72 32.40
N THR A 126 8.18 14.40 32.57
CA THR A 126 8.67 13.82 33.84
C THR A 126 10.16 14.11 34.07
N VAL A 127 10.99 14.11 33.02
CA VAL A 127 12.41 14.49 33.07
C VAL A 127 12.58 15.99 33.36
N ASN A 128 11.74 16.86 32.78
CA ASN A 128 11.75 18.29 33.10
C ASN A 128 11.09 18.60 34.46
N VAL A 129 10.15 17.79 34.93
CA VAL A 129 9.52 17.92 36.25
C VAL A 129 10.44 17.42 37.37
N THR A 130 11.35 16.48 37.10
CA THR A 130 12.47 16.21 38.02
C THR A 130 13.41 17.41 38.21
N VAL A 131 13.33 18.44 37.36
CA VAL A 131 14.05 19.72 37.52
C VAL A 131 13.19 20.84 38.15
N ARG A 132 11.86 20.67 38.26
CA ARG A 132 10.99 21.66 38.94
C ARG A 132 9.84 20.98 39.68
N SER A 133 10.19 20.11 40.61
CA SER A 133 9.23 19.51 41.53
C SER A 133 8.88 20.52 42.64
N THR A 134 7.80 21.28 42.47
CA THR A 134 6.91 21.69 43.59
C THR A 134 5.54 22.24 43.20
N GLU A 135 5.21 22.57 41.94
CA GLU A 135 4.01 23.39 41.67
C GLU A 135 2.87 22.75 40.85
N ILE A 136 3.02 21.52 40.31
CA ILE A 136 2.02 20.95 39.36
C ILE A 136 0.91 20.12 40.04
N LEU A 137 1.02 19.80 41.33
CA LEU A 137 0.01 18.99 42.03
C LEU A 137 -1.37 19.69 42.21
N ASP A 138 -1.47 20.99 41.93
CA ASP A 138 -2.71 21.76 42.12
C ASP A 138 -3.62 21.83 40.88
N LEU A 139 -3.09 21.55 39.67
CA LEU A 139 -3.84 21.74 38.41
C LEU A 139 -4.66 20.51 37.98
N CYS A 140 -4.35 19.31 38.46
CA CYS A 140 -5.05 18.09 38.06
C CYS A 140 -6.42 17.88 38.73
N SER A 141 -6.82 18.74 39.67
CA SER A 141 -8.08 18.61 40.42
C SER A 141 -9.32 19.22 39.74
N GLN A 142 -9.19 19.80 38.52
CA GLN A 142 -10.26 20.62 37.92
C GLN A 142 -10.86 20.12 36.59
N MET A 143 -10.63 18.88 36.16
CA MET A 143 -11.30 18.35 34.96
C MET A 143 -12.28 17.21 35.28
N HIS A 144 -13.58 17.51 35.18
CA HIS A 144 -14.69 16.56 35.25
C HIS A 144 -14.78 15.72 33.95
N PRO A 145 -15.33 14.49 33.99
CA PRO A 145 -15.17 13.49 32.94
C PRO A 145 -16.27 13.54 31.88
N ILE A 146 -15.88 13.39 30.61
CA ILE A 146 -16.79 12.95 29.54
C ILE A 146 -16.64 11.43 29.43
N GLY A 147 -17.79 10.76 29.43
CA GLY A 147 -18.01 9.35 29.78
C GLY A 147 -17.43 8.27 28.85
N PRO A 148 -17.80 6.99 29.10
CA PRO A 148 -16.82 5.92 29.19
C PRO A 148 -17.03 4.82 28.15
N GLU A 149 -16.01 4.52 27.34
CA GLU A 149 -15.97 3.24 26.63
C GLU A 149 -14.54 2.87 26.16
N LEU A 150 -13.63 2.66 27.11
CA LEU A 150 -12.39 1.90 26.90
C LEU A 150 -11.78 1.51 28.26
N MET A 151 -12.47 0.62 28.97
CA MET A 151 -11.91 -0.08 30.13
C MET A 151 -11.65 -1.53 29.74
N LEU A 152 -10.44 -1.82 29.28
CA LEU A 152 -9.89 -3.17 29.27
C LEU A 152 -8.65 -3.18 30.18
N GLY A 153 -8.87 -3.55 31.43
CA GLY A 153 -7.82 -3.63 32.45
C GLY A 153 -8.37 -4.02 33.81
N LYS A 154 -9.04 -5.18 33.91
CA LYS A 154 -9.43 -5.76 35.21
C LYS A 154 -8.24 -6.46 35.86
N ALA A 155 -7.67 -5.83 36.89
CA ALA A 155 -7.05 -6.42 38.09
C ALA A 155 -6.52 -5.24 38.93
N CYS A 156 -6.67 -5.10 40.25
CA CYS A 156 -7.20 -5.93 41.32
C CYS A 156 -7.58 -4.96 42.45
N THR A 157 -8.87 -4.80 42.77
CA THR A 157 -9.28 -4.14 44.02
C THR A 157 -9.58 -5.22 45.04
N ARG A 158 -8.74 -5.34 46.07
CA ARG A 158 -9.16 -5.96 47.33
C ARG A 158 -9.12 -4.90 48.41
N ALA A 159 -10.31 -4.66 48.93
CA ALA A 159 -10.63 -3.71 49.98
C ALA A 159 -9.81 -4.00 51.25
N ALA A 160 -9.26 -2.93 51.82
CA ALA A 160 -8.89 -2.91 53.22
C ALA A 160 -10.16 -2.91 54.06
N ASN A 161 -10.26 -3.81 55.05
CA ASN A 161 -10.70 -3.46 56.39
C ASN A 161 -10.53 -4.61 57.39
N GLN A 162 -9.97 -4.21 58.54
CA GLN A 162 -10.09 -4.72 59.92
C GLN A 162 -9.11 -5.79 60.46
N VAL A 163 -8.12 -5.28 61.21
CA VAL A 163 -7.77 -5.52 62.63
C VAL A 163 -7.98 -6.92 63.22
N GLU A 164 -6.89 -7.58 63.65
CA GLU A 164 -6.61 -7.97 65.05
C GLU A 164 -5.23 -8.66 65.19
N GLU A 165 -4.76 -8.75 66.44
CA GLU A 165 -3.39 -8.82 66.93
C GLU A 165 -2.65 -10.18 66.82
N ASN A 166 -1.32 -10.06 66.95
CA ASN A 166 -0.37 -10.92 67.69
C ASN A 166 0.25 -12.20 67.07
N ASN A 167 1.58 -12.07 66.93
CA ASN A 167 2.67 -12.99 67.27
C ASN A 167 3.02 -14.26 66.45
N ASN A 168 4.34 -14.31 66.18
CA ASN A 168 5.23 -15.45 65.91
C ASN A 168 5.33 -16.06 64.50
N GLN A 169 6.48 -15.73 63.88
CA GLN A 169 7.43 -16.64 63.23
C GLN A 169 6.88 -17.69 62.25
N LYS A 170 7.16 -17.47 60.96
CA LYS A 170 8.06 -18.30 60.13
C LYS A 170 8.12 -17.74 58.70
N ASN A 171 9.35 -17.57 58.20
CA ASN A 171 9.65 -17.25 56.81
C ASN A 171 9.01 -18.27 55.84
N PRO A 172 8.39 -17.82 54.75
CA PRO A 172 8.38 -18.54 53.49
C PRO A 172 9.22 -17.77 52.47
N HIS A 173 10.28 -18.41 52.00
CA HIS A 173 11.07 -17.96 50.86
C HIS A 173 10.16 -17.77 49.63
N HIS A 174 9.86 -16.53 49.26
CA HIS A 174 9.34 -16.25 47.93
C HIS A 174 10.48 -16.43 46.92
N ALA A 175 10.36 -17.49 46.14
CA ALA A 175 11.15 -17.70 44.94
C ALA A 175 11.11 -16.44 44.08
N ARG A 176 12.29 -15.86 43.87
CA ARG A 176 12.57 -14.78 42.94
C ARG A 176 12.13 -15.23 41.54
N MET A 177 10.90 -14.90 41.15
CA MET A 177 10.53 -14.90 39.74
C MET A 177 11.46 -13.87 39.08
N SER A 178 12.35 -14.36 38.23
CA SER A 178 13.15 -13.56 37.32
C SER A 178 12.22 -12.86 36.35
N SER A 179 11.58 -11.77 36.77
CA SER A 179 10.99 -10.82 35.84
C SER A 179 12.16 -10.16 35.11
N ALA A 180 12.21 -10.34 33.78
CA ALA A 180 13.02 -9.50 32.91
C ALA A 180 12.84 -8.03 33.32
N PRO A 181 13.89 -7.19 33.22
CA PRO A 181 13.77 -5.77 33.55
C PRO A 181 12.56 -5.19 32.81
N PRO A 182 11.74 -4.35 33.48
CA PRO A 182 10.60 -3.73 32.83
C PRO A 182 11.09 -2.99 31.58
N LYS A 183 10.54 -3.33 30.42
CA LYS A 183 10.75 -2.57 29.19
C LYS A 183 10.45 -1.09 29.49
N ASP A 184 11.40 -0.23 29.15
CA ASP A 184 11.26 1.21 29.38
C ASP A 184 10.14 1.79 28.49
N LEU A 185 9.46 2.84 28.93
CA LEU A 185 8.34 3.45 28.21
C LEU A 185 8.74 3.91 26.80
N VAL A 186 9.97 4.43 26.64
CA VAL A 186 10.64 4.66 25.34
C VAL A 186 10.51 3.47 24.40
N SER A 187 10.85 2.26 24.86
CA SER A 187 10.84 1.07 24.01
C SER A 187 9.43 0.70 23.56
N PHE A 188 8.39 1.03 24.34
CA PHE A 188 7.00 0.88 23.90
C PHE A 188 6.58 1.92 22.88
N ALA A 189 7.02 3.19 23.03
CA ALA A 189 6.77 4.23 22.05
C ALA A 189 7.37 3.87 20.68
N GLU A 190 8.61 3.36 20.69
CA GLU A 190 9.27 2.84 19.48
C GLU A 190 8.51 1.67 18.84
N GLU A 191 8.04 0.70 19.64
CA GLU A 191 7.23 -0.42 19.15
C GLU A 191 5.91 0.07 18.51
N TYR A 192 5.23 1.05 19.10
CA TYR A 192 4.01 1.63 18.53
C TYR A 192 4.28 2.42 17.26
N ARG A 193 5.37 3.18 17.20
CA ARG A 193 5.78 3.92 16.00
C ARG A 193 6.14 2.97 14.85
N LYS A 194 6.87 1.90 15.15
CA LYS A 194 7.14 0.85 14.16
C LYS A 194 5.84 0.24 13.64
N LEU A 195 4.90 -0.08 14.51
CA LEU A 195 3.61 -0.63 14.09
C LEU A 195 2.78 0.37 13.28
N ALA A 196 2.84 1.67 13.58
CA ALA A 196 2.21 2.72 12.78
C ALA A 196 2.79 2.75 11.36
N ILE A 197 4.12 2.70 11.24
CA ILE A 197 4.83 2.62 9.95
C ILE A 197 4.43 1.37 9.18
N ASP A 198 4.36 0.21 9.84
CA ASP A 198 3.97 -1.05 9.20
C ASP A 198 2.55 -0.96 8.63
N CYS A 199 1.61 -0.28 9.31
CA CYS A 199 0.28 -0.02 8.76
C CYS A 199 0.35 0.78 7.45
N LEU A 200 1.18 1.83 7.37
CA LEU A 200 1.35 2.62 6.15
C LEU A 200 2.01 1.81 5.03
N LYS A 201 3.03 1.00 5.36
CA LYS A 201 3.68 0.09 4.40
C LYS A 201 2.70 -0.91 3.82
N VAL A 202 1.84 -1.52 4.65
CA VAL A 202 0.77 -2.42 4.19
C VAL A 202 -0.14 -1.70 3.21
N LEU A 203 -0.58 -0.48 3.53
CA LEU A 203 -1.46 0.30 2.66
C LEU A 203 -0.81 0.62 1.31
N ARG A 204 0.47 1.03 1.29
CA ARG A 204 1.24 1.28 0.04
C ARG A 204 1.30 0.01 -0.81
N VAL A 205 1.75 -1.10 -0.24
CA VAL A 205 1.87 -2.38 -0.96
C VAL A 205 0.50 -2.88 -1.43
N GLU A 206 -0.55 -2.73 -0.62
CA GLU A 206 -1.90 -3.13 -1.00
C GLU A 206 -2.41 -2.34 -2.22
N MET A 207 -2.21 -1.03 -2.26
CA MET A 207 -2.58 -0.22 -3.41
C MET A 207 -1.81 -0.62 -4.67
N GLN A 208 -0.52 -0.90 -4.56
CA GLN A 208 0.30 -1.39 -5.68
C GLN A 208 -0.13 -2.78 -6.17
N LEU A 209 -0.43 -3.72 -5.27
CA LEU A 209 -0.93 -5.04 -5.63
C LEU A 209 -2.33 -4.97 -6.27
N GLU A 210 -3.22 -4.09 -5.79
CA GLU A 210 -4.53 -3.87 -6.41
C GLU A 210 -4.36 -3.32 -7.84
N THR A 211 -3.42 -2.41 -8.08
CA THR A 211 -3.09 -1.94 -9.43
C THR A 211 -2.65 -3.09 -10.34
N ILE A 212 -1.70 -3.91 -9.90
CA ILE A 212 -1.24 -5.08 -10.67
C ILE A 212 -2.38 -6.07 -10.91
N PHE A 213 -3.22 -6.32 -9.90
CA PHE A 213 -4.38 -7.22 -10.01
C PHE A 213 -5.37 -6.80 -11.09
N ASN A 214 -5.64 -5.51 -11.25
CA ASN A 214 -6.55 -5.03 -12.29
C ASN A 214 -5.85 -5.01 -13.65
N LEU A 215 -4.62 -4.49 -13.72
CA LEU A 215 -3.89 -4.36 -14.99
C LEU A 215 -3.37 -5.67 -15.57
N GLN A 216 -3.29 -6.76 -14.80
CA GLN A 216 -2.96 -8.06 -15.36
C GLN A 216 -3.99 -8.53 -16.41
N GLU A 217 -5.21 -7.98 -16.39
CA GLU A 217 -6.25 -8.27 -17.37
C GLU A 217 -5.89 -7.78 -18.78
N MET A 218 -4.98 -6.81 -18.91
CA MET A 218 -4.44 -6.38 -20.22
C MET A 218 -3.87 -7.56 -21.03
N THR A 219 -3.30 -8.56 -20.36
CA THR A 219 -2.73 -9.74 -21.06
C THR A 219 -3.79 -10.75 -21.51
N ASN A 220 -5.00 -10.67 -20.96
CA ASN A 220 -6.13 -11.53 -21.30
C ASN A 220 -7.10 -10.87 -22.29
N ARG A 221 -7.09 -9.54 -22.40
CA ARG A 221 -7.92 -8.76 -23.32
C ARG A 221 -7.40 -8.85 -24.76
N GLU A 222 -8.33 -8.94 -25.72
CA GLU A 222 -8.03 -8.80 -27.14
C GLU A 222 -8.16 -7.34 -27.57
N TYR A 223 -7.12 -6.80 -28.20
CA TYR A 223 -7.04 -5.40 -28.65
C TYR A 223 -7.17 -5.29 -30.18
N LEU A 224 -8.13 -6.02 -30.76
CA LEU A 224 -8.46 -6.01 -32.18
C LEU A 224 -9.88 -5.48 -32.40
N GLU A 225 -10.07 -4.17 -32.21
CA GLU A 225 -11.39 -3.53 -32.31
C GLU A 225 -11.66 -2.95 -33.70
N ASP A 226 -12.92 -2.86 -34.10
CA ASP A 226 -13.30 -2.32 -35.42
C ASP A 226 -13.53 -0.79 -35.41
N GLN A 227 -13.61 -0.19 -34.22
CA GLN A 227 -13.86 1.24 -34.01
C GLN A 227 -13.19 1.73 -32.73
N ASP A 228 -13.05 3.05 -32.60
CA ASP A 228 -12.52 3.67 -31.38
C ASP A 228 -13.49 3.46 -30.21
N ALA A 229 -12.93 3.18 -29.05
CA ALA A 229 -13.68 3.01 -27.81
C ALA A 229 -14.03 4.38 -27.23
N GLU A 230 -15.24 4.56 -26.71
CA GLU A 230 -15.63 5.83 -26.08
C GLU A 230 -15.17 5.91 -24.62
N GLU A 231 -15.07 4.77 -23.94
CA GLU A 231 -14.79 4.64 -22.51
C GLU A 231 -13.52 3.81 -22.23
N PRO A 232 -12.88 3.98 -21.06
CA PRO A 232 -11.81 3.09 -20.62
C PRO A 232 -12.33 1.66 -20.38
N ASP A 233 -11.41 0.71 -20.30
CA ASP A 233 -11.70 -0.66 -19.85
C ASP A 233 -12.46 -0.73 -18.52
N ASP A 234 -13.35 -1.72 -18.37
CA ASP A 234 -14.06 -1.99 -17.10
C ASP A 234 -13.09 -2.20 -15.93
N PHE A 235 -11.95 -2.88 -16.15
CA PHE A 235 -10.95 -3.08 -15.10
C PHE A 235 -10.22 -1.78 -14.72
N ILE A 236 -10.12 -0.81 -15.65
CA ILE A 236 -9.58 0.53 -15.38
C ILE A 236 -10.60 1.39 -14.66
N ILE A 237 -11.87 1.35 -15.09
CA ILE A 237 -12.97 2.04 -14.41
C ILE A 237 -13.06 1.54 -12.96
N SER A 238 -12.99 0.23 -12.75
CA SER A 238 -12.99 -0.37 -11.41
C SER A 238 -11.80 0.11 -10.57
N LEU A 239 -10.58 0.08 -11.12
CA LEU A 239 -9.37 0.48 -10.43
C LEU A 239 -9.40 1.97 -10.06
N THR A 240 -9.74 2.85 -11.00
CA THR A 240 -9.81 4.30 -10.77
C THR A 240 -10.87 4.67 -9.73
N ALA A 241 -12.06 4.05 -9.80
CA ALA A 241 -13.09 4.24 -8.78
C ALA A 241 -12.63 3.80 -7.37
N GLN A 242 -11.89 2.68 -7.27
CA GLN A 242 -11.33 2.22 -6.00
C GLN A 242 -10.27 3.17 -5.45
N ILE A 243 -9.38 3.68 -6.32
CA ILE A 243 -8.33 4.65 -5.94
C ILE A 243 -8.98 5.92 -5.37
N THR A 244 -9.89 6.55 -6.11
CA THR A 244 -10.56 7.80 -5.69
C THR A 244 -11.34 7.59 -4.39
N ARG A 245 -12.13 6.53 -4.31
CA ARG A 245 -12.92 6.22 -3.11
C ARG A 245 -12.03 6.00 -1.88
N ARG A 246 -10.93 5.25 -2.01
CA ARG A 246 -10.03 4.97 -0.89
C ARG A 246 -9.30 6.23 -0.44
N ASP A 247 -8.86 7.09 -1.35
CA ASP A 247 -8.28 8.39 -0.97
C ASP A 247 -9.26 9.25 -0.16
N GLU A 248 -10.49 9.44 -0.66
CA GLU A 248 -11.53 10.22 0.01
C GLU A 248 -11.84 9.70 1.42
N GLN A 249 -11.93 8.38 1.57
CA GLN A 249 -12.26 7.75 2.84
C GLN A 249 -11.09 7.74 3.84
N MET A 250 -9.85 7.75 3.36
CA MET A 250 -8.64 7.77 4.19
C MET A 250 -8.20 9.19 4.56
N ALA A 251 -8.59 10.20 3.79
CA ALA A 251 -8.25 11.61 3.98
C ALA A 251 -8.41 12.14 5.42
N PRO A 252 -9.47 11.78 6.18
CA PRO A 252 -9.64 12.27 7.55
C PRO A 252 -8.63 11.69 8.56
N PHE A 253 -7.98 10.58 8.23
CA PHE A 253 -7.13 9.82 9.14
C PHE A 253 -5.65 9.85 8.75
N VAL A 254 -5.33 10.33 7.54
CA VAL A 254 -3.97 10.29 7.00
C VAL A 254 -3.59 11.64 6.42
N ALA A 255 -2.57 12.26 6.99
CA ALA A 255 -2.02 13.52 6.49
C ALA A 255 -1.58 13.40 5.02
N GLY A 256 -1.64 14.52 4.28
CA GLY A 256 -1.33 14.56 2.85
C GLY A 256 0.00 13.88 2.48
N ILE A 257 1.08 14.15 3.20
CA ILE A 257 2.39 13.54 2.91
C ILE A 257 2.37 12.01 3.03
N LYS A 258 1.60 11.45 3.98
CA LYS A 258 1.44 9.99 4.14
C LYS A 258 0.47 9.40 3.12
N ARG A 259 -0.50 10.19 2.63
CA ARG A 259 -1.32 9.78 1.48
C ARG A 259 -0.48 9.74 0.20
N ASN A 260 0.44 10.69 -0.01
CA ASN A 260 1.42 10.62 -1.08
C ASN A 260 2.25 9.32 -0.98
N TYR A 261 2.69 8.96 0.22
CA TYR A 261 3.37 7.67 0.44
C TYR A 261 2.51 6.45 0.08
N ILE A 262 1.22 6.44 0.41
CA ILE A 262 0.34 5.29 0.12
C ILE A 262 0.03 5.18 -1.38
N PHE A 263 -0.33 6.28 -2.02
CA PHE A 263 -0.88 6.28 -3.39
C PHE A 263 0.16 6.65 -4.46
N GLY A 264 1.25 7.34 -4.13
CA GLY A 264 2.21 7.87 -5.09
C GLY A 264 2.94 6.79 -5.90
N GLY A 265 3.09 5.57 -5.36
CA GLY A 265 3.71 4.45 -6.08
C GLY A 265 2.81 3.78 -7.12
N ILE A 266 1.54 4.19 -7.27
CA ILE A 266 0.59 3.57 -8.20
C ILE A 266 0.98 3.85 -9.66
N CYS A 267 1.37 5.08 -10.00
CA CYS A 267 1.66 5.45 -11.39
C CYS A 267 2.87 4.68 -11.95
N SER A 268 3.93 4.50 -11.16
CA SER A 268 5.11 3.69 -11.50
C SER A 268 4.75 2.24 -11.78
N VAL A 269 3.95 1.65 -10.90
CA VAL A 269 3.48 0.27 -11.06
C VAL A 269 2.58 0.15 -12.28
N ALA A 270 1.62 1.06 -12.45
CA ALA A 270 0.73 1.07 -13.60
C ALA A 270 1.50 1.16 -14.93
N ALA A 271 2.48 2.07 -15.00
CA ALA A 271 3.31 2.23 -16.19
C ALA A 271 4.12 0.98 -16.50
N ASN A 272 4.80 0.42 -15.50
CA ASN A 272 5.62 -0.78 -15.66
C ASN A 272 4.78 -2.00 -16.06
N VAL A 273 3.61 -2.21 -15.42
CA VAL A 273 2.68 -3.28 -15.81
C VAL A 273 2.22 -3.12 -17.25
N SER A 274 1.82 -1.90 -17.62
CA SER A 274 1.27 -1.63 -18.96
C SER A 274 2.30 -1.87 -20.04
N ILE A 275 3.55 -1.42 -19.85
CA ILE A 275 4.65 -1.63 -20.81
C ILE A 275 4.99 -3.12 -20.92
N LYS A 276 5.17 -3.80 -19.79
CA LYS A 276 5.50 -5.24 -19.78
C LYS A 276 4.39 -6.12 -20.32
N ALA A 277 3.12 -5.70 -20.24
CA ALA A 277 1.99 -6.46 -20.76
C ALA A 277 2.10 -6.72 -22.27
N LEU A 278 2.73 -5.82 -23.04
CA LEU A 278 2.87 -5.99 -24.49
C LEU A 278 3.65 -7.26 -24.85
N ALA A 279 4.62 -7.67 -24.02
CA ALA A 279 5.41 -8.89 -24.25
C ALA A 279 4.55 -10.16 -24.29
N ASP A 280 3.40 -10.15 -23.61
CA ASP A 280 2.45 -11.26 -23.54
C ASP A 280 1.27 -11.09 -24.52
N MET A 281 1.11 -9.91 -25.12
CA MET A 281 0.05 -9.64 -26.10
C MET A 281 0.38 -10.26 -27.47
N LYS A 282 -0.58 -10.98 -28.05
CA LYS A 282 -0.42 -11.59 -29.38
C LYS A 282 -0.53 -10.58 -30.51
N SER A 283 -1.54 -9.73 -30.44
CA SER A 283 -1.89 -8.81 -31.52
C SER A 283 -2.64 -7.60 -31.00
N ILE A 284 -2.44 -6.47 -31.68
CA ILE A 284 -3.05 -5.18 -31.35
C ILE A 284 -3.18 -4.36 -32.62
N ASN A 285 -4.31 -3.69 -32.81
CA ASN A 285 -4.52 -2.76 -33.93
C ASN A 285 -4.55 -1.30 -33.45
N LEU A 286 -4.74 -0.37 -34.38
CA LEU A 286 -4.78 1.07 -34.11
C LEU A 286 -5.79 1.45 -33.00
N PHE A 287 -6.98 0.87 -33.05
CA PHE A 287 -8.03 1.12 -32.06
C PHE A 287 -7.67 0.53 -30.68
N GLY A 288 -7.03 -0.63 -30.67
CA GLY A 288 -6.43 -1.20 -29.46
C GLY A 288 -5.38 -0.30 -28.81
N VAL A 289 -4.50 0.32 -29.61
CA VAL A 289 -3.55 1.33 -29.11
C VAL A 289 -4.28 2.53 -28.51
N GLN A 290 -5.30 3.05 -29.21
CA GLN A 290 -6.10 4.18 -28.71
C GLN A 290 -6.81 3.85 -27.40
N GLN A 291 -7.34 2.65 -27.26
CA GLN A 291 -7.97 2.16 -26.04
C GLN A 291 -6.98 2.07 -24.86
N ILE A 292 -5.75 1.60 -25.09
CA ILE A 292 -4.71 1.58 -24.05
C ILE A 292 -4.29 3.01 -23.67
N CYS A 293 -4.17 3.92 -24.64
CA CYS A 293 -3.94 5.34 -24.35
C CYS A 293 -5.08 5.94 -23.52
N ARG A 294 -6.33 5.60 -23.82
CA ARG A 294 -7.52 6.02 -23.06
C ARG A 294 -7.51 5.49 -21.62
N ASN A 295 -7.12 4.23 -21.44
CA ASN A 295 -6.91 3.62 -20.13
C ASN A 295 -5.85 4.38 -19.31
N SER A 296 -4.71 4.70 -19.94
CA SER A 296 -3.63 5.47 -19.32
C SER A 296 -4.10 6.87 -18.89
N ILE A 297 -4.87 7.56 -19.74
CA ILE A 297 -5.44 8.89 -19.43
C ILE A 297 -6.42 8.81 -18.24
N ALA A 298 -7.28 7.79 -18.18
CA ALA A 298 -8.21 7.64 -17.06
C ALA A 298 -7.49 7.42 -15.73
N LEU A 299 -6.41 6.62 -15.73
CA LEU A 299 -5.55 6.43 -14.55
C LEU A 299 -4.85 7.73 -14.15
N GLU A 300 -4.34 8.48 -15.12
CA GLU A 300 -3.70 9.77 -14.88
C GLU A 300 -4.65 10.74 -14.19
N GLN A 301 -5.87 10.89 -14.73
CA GLN A 301 -6.88 11.77 -14.17
C GLN A 301 -7.27 11.38 -12.74
N ALA A 302 -7.42 10.08 -12.47
CA ALA A 302 -7.77 9.59 -11.13
C ALA A 302 -6.66 9.85 -10.11
N LEU A 303 -5.39 9.69 -10.51
CA LEU A 303 -4.24 9.92 -9.63
C LEU A 303 -3.94 11.41 -9.45
N ALA A 304 -4.01 12.21 -10.51
CA ALA A 304 -3.83 13.66 -10.45
C ALA A 304 -4.90 14.37 -9.62
N ALA A 305 -6.08 13.75 -9.44
CA ALA A 305 -7.12 14.25 -8.55
C ALA A 305 -6.75 14.13 -7.06
N ILE A 306 -5.80 13.27 -6.69
CA ILE A 306 -5.33 13.13 -5.32
C ILE A 306 -4.38 14.28 -5.01
N SER A 307 -4.85 15.27 -4.25
CA SER A 307 -4.14 16.56 -4.07
C SER A 307 -2.75 16.46 -3.43
N SER A 308 -2.40 15.34 -2.82
CA SER A 308 -1.09 15.12 -2.20
C SER A 308 -0.05 14.47 -3.11
N ILE A 309 -0.45 13.92 -4.26
CA ILE A 309 0.46 13.25 -5.20
C ILE A 309 1.05 14.27 -6.16
N ASP A 310 2.28 14.04 -6.58
CA ASP A 310 2.94 14.80 -7.64
C ASP A 310 2.31 14.50 -9.01
N GLY A 311 1.49 15.42 -9.50
CA GLY A 311 0.82 15.31 -10.79
C GLY A 311 1.78 15.29 -11.98
N GLU A 312 2.93 15.97 -11.90
CA GLU A 312 3.91 15.99 -13.00
C GLU A 312 4.59 14.62 -13.14
N ALA A 313 4.97 14.01 -12.01
CA ALA A 313 5.51 12.65 -12.00
C ALA A 313 4.49 11.61 -12.51
N VAL A 314 3.21 11.76 -12.15
CA VAL A 314 2.12 10.90 -12.67
C VAL A 314 2.00 11.05 -14.19
N GLN A 315 1.95 12.28 -14.69
CA GLN A 315 1.83 12.58 -16.10
C GLN A 315 3.02 11.99 -16.87
N LEU A 316 4.26 12.24 -16.44
CA LEU A 316 5.47 11.73 -17.10
C LEU A 316 5.46 10.20 -17.24
N ARG A 317 5.06 9.49 -16.19
CA ARG A 317 5.03 8.01 -16.21
C ARG A 317 3.92 7.44 -17.09
N LEU A 318 2.79 8.11 -17.18
CA LEU A 318 1.65 7.64 -17.99
C LEU A 318 1.73 8.10 -19.44
N ASP A 319 2.38 9.24 -19.71
CA ASP A 319 2.85 9.63 -21.05
C ASP A 319 3.81 8.61 -21.61
N ARG A 320 4.75 8.11 -20.79
CA ARG A 320 5.66 7.03 -21.19
C ARG A 320 4.93 5.80 -21.73
N VAL A 321 3.81 5.40 -21.12
CA VAL A 321 2.98 4.29 -21.61
C VAL A 321 2.38 4.63 -22.98
N ARG A 322 1.79 5.81 -23.12
CA ARG A 322 1.17 6.26 -24.38
C ARG A 322 2.18 6.29 -25.50
N THR A 323 3.33 6.95 -25.28
CA THR A 323 4.43 6.99 -26.25
C THR A 323 4.84 5.59 -26.66
N TYR A 324 5.01 4.65 -25.71
CA TYR A 324 5.40 3.27 -26.02
C TYR A 324 4.42 2.57 -26.96
N TYR A 325 3.12 2.63 -26.67
CA TYR A 325 2.11 1.96 -27.48
C TYR A 325 1.87 2.67 -28.83
N GLU A 326 2.04 3.99 -28.90
CA GLU A 326 1.94 4.73 -30.16
C GLU A 326 3.03 4.34 -31.17
N LEU A 327 4.18 3.83 -30.73
CA LEU A 327 5.21 3.27 -31.61
C LEU A 327 4.72 2.09 -32.45
N LEU A 328 3.68 1.37 -31.99
CA LEU A 328 3.09 0.26 -32.75
C LEU A 328 2.39 0.75 -34.04
N ASN A 329 1.99 2.02 -34.09
CA ASN A 329 1.35 2.63 -35.25
C ASN A 329 2.36 3.04 -36.35
N MET A 330 3.66 2.97 -36.06
CA MET A 330 4.70 3.31 -37.03
C MET A 330 4.99 2.13 -37.97
N PRO A 331 5.27 2.39 -39.26
CA PRO A 331 5.90 1.40 -40.11
C PRO A 331 7.31 1.08 -39.61
N PHE A 332 7.82 -0.11 -39.92
CA PHE A 332 9.08 -0.60 -39.36
C PHE A 332 10.27 0.35 -39.56
N GLU A 333 10.43 0.94 -40.75
CA GLU A 333 11.56 1.85 -41.02
C GLU A 333 11.48 3.15 -40.21
N ALA A 334 10.27 3.65 -39.92
CA ALA A 334 10.08 4.81 -39.05
C ALA A 334 10.34 4.46 -37.58
N LEU A 335 9.90 3.27 -37.14
CA LEU A 335 10.22 2.75 -35.81
C LEU A 335 11.74 2.58 -35.62
N LEU A 336 12.44 2.08 -36.63
CA LEU A 336 13.89 1.93 -36.57
C LEU A 336 14.60 3.28 -36.45
N ALA A 337 14.18 4.29 -37.22
CA ALA A 337 14.71 5.64 -37.11
C ALA A 337 14.47 6.23 -35.70
N PHE A 338 13.27 6.03 -35.15
CA PHE A 338 12.95 6.42 -33.77
C PHE A 338 13.89 5.77 -32.75
N ILE A 339 14.15 4.46 -32.87
CA ILE A 339 15.04 3.74 -31.95
C ILE A 339 16.47 4.29 -32.01
N ILE A 340 16.97 4.65 -33.21
CA ILE A 340 18.30 5.24 -33.38
C ILE A 340 18.39 6.61 -32.67
N GLU A 341 17.34 7.43 -32.74
CA GLU A 341 17.32 8.74 -32.10
C GLU A 341 17.06 8.67 -30.58
N HIS A 342 16.45 7.58 -30.11
CA HIS A 342 15.94 7.45 -28.74
C HIS A 342 16.33 6.12 -28.09
N GLU A 343 17.61 5.75 -28.23
CA GLU A 343 18.14 4.46 -27.78
C GLU A 343 17.84 4.13 -26.31
N HIS A 344 17.96 5.13 -25.41
CA HIS A 344 17.77 4.96 -23.98
C HIS A 344 16.34 5.23 -23.49
N LEU A 345 15.40 5.53 -24.41
CA LEU A 345 14.02 5.79 -24.01
C LEU A 345 13.32 4.50 -23.55
N PHE A 346 13.58 3.36 -24.19
CA PHE A 346 13.04 2.06 -23.78
C PHE A 346 14.15 1.01 -23.74
N THR A 347 13.97 -0.03 -22.95
CA THR A 347 14.94 -1.12 -22.84
C THR A 347 14.95 -1.97 -24.12
N ALA A 348 16.03 -2.71 -24.36
CA ALA A 348 16.11 -3.63 -25.49
C ALA A 348 14.98 -4.70 -25.49
N ALA A 349 14.56 -5.14 -24.31
CA ALA A 349 13.44 -6.08 -24.17
C ALA A 349 12.09 -5.42 -24.55
N GLU A 350 11.90 -4.16 -24.17
CA GLU A 350 10.72 -3.36 -24.54
C GLU A 350 10.71 -3.11 -26.06
N TYR A 351 11.82 -2.72 -26.68
CA TYR A 351 11.89 -2.58 -28.15
C TYR A 351 11.68 -3.90 -28.88
N SER A 352 12.23 -5.01 -28.38
CA SER A 352 11.96 -6.34 -28.94
C SER A 352 10.47 -6.72 -28.87
N SER A 353 9.78 -6.33 -27.80
CA SER A 353 8.34 -6.60 -27.63
C SER A 353 7.49 -5.86 -28.67
N LEU A 354 7.86 -4.62 -29.03
CA LEU A 354 7.21 -3.87 -30.12
C LEU A 354 7.32 -4.56 -31.47
N LEU A 355 8.41 -5.30 -31.74
CA LEU A 355 8.58 -6.06 -32.99
C LEU A 355 7.79 -7.38 -33.00
N LYS A 356 7.66 -8.02 -31.83
CA LYS A 356 6.96 -9.31 -31.68
C LYS A 356 5.45 -9.18 -31.75
N ALA A 357 4.89 -8.09 -31.25
CA ALA A 357 3.45 -7.87 -31.27
C ALA A 357 2.94 -7.76 -32.72
N GLN A 358 1.94 -8.56 -33.08
CA GLN A 358 1.35 -8.52 -34.41
C GLN A 358 0.45 -7.29 -34.55
N VAL A 359 0.82 -6.39 -35.46
CA VAL A 359 -0.01 -5.24 -35.85
C VAL A 359 -0.54 -5.48 -37.27
N PRO A 360 -1.87 -5.54 -37.49
CA PRO A 360 -2.43 -5.73 -38.82
C PRO A 360 -1.94 -4.68 -39.81
N GLY A 361 -1.43 -5.11 -40.96
CA GLY A 361 -0.92 -4.23 -42.02
C GLY A 361 0.49 -3.68 -41.80
N ARG A 362 1.19 -4.07 -40.72
CA ARG A 362 2.58 -3.70 -40.48
C ARG A 362 3.51 -4.85 -40.86
N ASP A 363 4.31 -4.65 -41.91
CA ASP A 363 5.32 -5.61 -42.34
C ASP A 363 6.59 -5.47 -41.50
N ILE A 364 6.98 -6.56 -40.81
CA ILE A 364 8.24 -6.65 -40.05
C ILE A 364 9.21 -7.54 -40.82
N PRO A 365 10.37 -7.02 -41.27
CA PRO A 365 11.41 -7.82 -41.93
C PRO A 365 11.94 -8.94 -41.03
N VAL A 366 12.38 -10.04 -41.65
CA VAL A 366 12.91 -11.22 -40.92
C VAL A 366 14.18 -10.91 -40.11
N ASP A 367 14.94 -9.91 -40.53
CA ASP A 367 16.17 -9.41 -39.92
C ASP A 367 15.92 -8.23 -38.96
N ALA A 368 14.66 -7.87 -38.68
CA ALA A 368 14.31 -6.72 -37.86
C ALA A 368 14.93 -6.75 -36.46
N GLN A 369 14.92 -7.93 -35.82
CA GLN A 369 15.50 -8.10 -34.48
C GLN A 369 17.02 -7.92 -34.51
N ASP A 370 17.70 -8.40 -35.56
CA ASP A 370 19.15 -8.25 -35.71
C ASP A 370 19.51 -6.77 -35.92
N ARG A 371 18.76 -6.05 -36.76
CA ARG A 371 18.93 -4.61 -37.01
C ARG A 371 18.79 -3.79 -35.72
N VAL A 372 17.75 -4.05 -34.91
CA VAL A 372 17.56 -3.37 -33.63
C VAL A 372 18.66 -3.74 -32.63
N THR A 373 19.04 -5.02 -32.55
CA THR A 373 20.10 -5.47 -31.64
C THR A 373 21.44 -4.82 -31.97
N GLN A 374 21.75 -4.62 -33.27
CA GLN A 374 22.95 -3.93 -33.70
C GLN A 374 22.96 -2.46 -33.23
N ILE A 375 21.83 -1.76 -33.34
CA ILE A 375 21.70 -0.36 -32.89
C ILE A 375 21.92 -0.26 -31.38
N LEU A 376 21.28 -1.11 -30.58
CA LEU A 376 21.33 -1.09 -29.11
C LEU A 376 22.62 -1.68 -28.52
N SER A 377 23.57 -2.11 -29.37
CA SER A 377 24.86 -2.68 -28.95
C SER A 377 26.02 -1.68 -29.03
N HIS A 378 25.76 -0.50 -29.57
CA HIS A 378 26.70 0.63 -29.68
C HIS A 378 26.46 1.63 -28.56
#